data_AF-A0A969B3W9-F1
#
_entry.id   AF-A0A969B3W9-F1
#
_cell.length_a   1.000
_cell.length_b   1.000
_cell.length_c   1.000
_cell.angle_alpha   90.00
_cell.angle_beta   90.00
_cell.angle_gamma   90.00
#
_symmetry.space_group_name_H-M   'P 1'
#
loop_
_entity.id
_entity.type
_entity.pdbx_description
1 polymer ?
#
loop_
_entity_poly.entity_id
_entity_poly.type
_entity_poly.pdbx_seq_one_letter_code
_entity_poly.pdbx_strand_id
1 'polypeptide(L)'
;MISVLSTTGKYLLQPSLMEMHHSSLEWLSTTVLWKQEVAFFQKLLDQHSPRATSLDDKKKVSHFQNMITYYGGELIDTLRKKIKIHEHKLADRLKELKTTDSEYYQEHGELMEELGAFMKTFNSFKSDFFTFIDLTL
;
A
#
# COMPACT_ATOMS: atom_id res chain seq x y z
N MET A 1 14.22 -11.08 19.58
CA MET A 1 15.31 -11.04 18.58
C MET A 1 15.67 -12.47 18.23
N ILE A 2 15.39 -12.91 17.00
CA ILE A 2 15.79 -14.25 16.54
C ILE A 2 17.15 -14.08 15.88
N SER A 3 18.16 -14.72 16.46
CA SER A 3 19.55 -14.70 16.01
C SER A 3 19.70 -15.47 14.70
N VAL A 4 20.37 -14.87 13.70
CA VAL A 4 20.44 -15.36 12.31
C VAL A 4 21.67 -16.26 12.06
N LEU A 5 22.33 -16.78 13.10
CA LEU A 5 23.47 -17.69 12.92
C LEU A 5 23.29 -18.94 13.78
N SER A 6 22.33 -19.78 13.41
CA SER A 6 22.30 -21.18 13.84
C SER A 6 22.46 -22.07 12.63
N THR A 7 23.67 -22.59 12.46
CA THR A 7 24.08 -23.58 11.49
C THR A 7 23.37 -24.90 11.78
N THR A 8 22.12 -25.04 11.32
CA THR A 8 21.40 -26.32 11.28
C THR A 8 21.08 -26.60 9.81
N GLY A 9 21.92 -27.42 9.17
CA GLY A 9 21.96 -27.66 7.72
C GLY A 9 20.74 -28.36 7.13
N LYS A 10 19.55 -27.75 7.19
CA LYS A 10 18.35 -28.27 6.49
C LYS A 10 17.52 -27.26 5.70
N TYR A 11 17.76 -25.96 5.81
CA TYR A 11 16.93 -24.97 5.11
C TYR A 11 17.79 -23.84 4.56
N LEU A 12 18.30 -24.03 3.35
CA LEU A 12 18.52 -22.87 2.48
C LEU A 12 17.11 -22.38 2.11
N LEU A 13 16.59 -21.40 2.86
CA LEU A 13 15.46 -20.62 2.36
C LEU A 13 15.85 -20.16 0.96
N GLN A 14 15.06 -20.54 -0.04
CA GLN A 14 15.34 -20.14 -1.42
C GLN A 14 15.44 -18.60 -1.41
N PRO A 15 16.53 -18.01 -1.94
CA PRO A 15 16.73 -16.56 -1.91
C PRO A 15 15.50 -15.76 -2.39
N SER A 16 14.78 -16.31 -3.37
CA SER A 16 13.53 -15.77 -3.90
C SER A 16 12.41 -15.62 -2.85
N LEU A 17 12.23 -16.56 -1.93
CA LEU A 17 11.19 -16.47 -0.89
C LEU A 17 11.54 -15.39 0.16
N MET A 18 12.83 -15.19 0.43
CA MET A 18 13.29 -14.11 1.30
C MET A 18 13.09 -12.74 0.65
N GLU A 19 13.36 -12.63 -0.66
CA GLU A 19 13.06 -11.42 -1.43
C GLU A 19 11.56 -11.11 -1.44
N MET A 20 10.71 -12.12 -1.63
CA MET A 20 9.26 -11.97 -1.56
C MET A 20 8.79 -11.50 -0.18
N HIS A 21 9.29 -12.11 0.90
CA HIS A 21 8.99 -11.67 2.27
C HIS A 21 9.39 -10.21 2.48
N HIS A 22 10.59 -9.84 2.04
CA HIS A 22 11.09 -8.47 2.18
C HIS A 22 10.17 -7.48 1.45
N SER A 23 9.84 -7.77 0.19
CA SER A 23 8.92 -6.96 -0.63
C SER A 23 7.55 -6.79 0.05
N SER A 24 6.98 -7.86 0.59
CA SER A 24 5.72 -7.77 1.35
C SER A 24 5.83 -6.85 2.57
N LEU A 25 6.94 -6.89 3.32
CA LEU A 25 7.17 -6.01 4.47
C LEU A 25 7.33 -4.54 4.07
N GLU A 26 8.01 -4.28 2.94
CA GLU A 26 8.10 -2.94 2.37
C GLU A 26 6.71 -2.42 2.05
N TRP A 27 5.88 -3.19 1.33
CA TRP A 27 4.51 -2.80 1.02
C TRP A 27 3.62 -2.65 2.25
N LEU A 28 3.78 -3.49 3.28
CA LEU A 28 3.08 -3.29 4.56
C LEU A 28 3.45 -1.96 5.22
N SER A 29 4.70 -1.53 5.10
CA SER A 29 5.14 -0.23 5.61
C SER A 29 4.58 0.91 4.76
N THR A 30 4.60 0.75 3.43
CA THR A 30 4.03 1.70 2.47
C THR A 30 2.53 1.91 2.69
N THR A 31 1.75 0.86 2.99
CA THR A 31 0.31 1.04 3.32
C THR A 31 0.07 1.86 4.58
N VAL A 32 0.99 1.83 5.56
CA VAL A 32 0.92 2.70 6.75
C VAL A 32 1.18 4.15 6.36
N LEU A 33 2.19 4.38 5.52
CA LEU A 33 2.48 5.72 5.00
C LEU A 33 1.29 6.29 4.23
N TRP A 34 0.70 5.54 3.31
CA TRP A 34 -0.48 5.99 2.55
C TRP A 34 -1.65 6.36 3.46
N LYS A 35 -1.90 5.61 4.54
CA LYS A 35 -2.93 5.97 5.53
C LYS A 35 -2.65 7.30 6.20
N GLN A 36 -1.40 7.55 6.57
CA GLN A 36 -0.99 8.83 7.16
C GLN A 36 -1.12 9.97 6.16
N GLU A 37 -0.73 9.75 4.90
CA GLU A 37 -0.86 10.74 3.82
C GLU A 37 -2.32 11.08 3.54
N VAL A 38 -3.22 10.09 3.45
CA VAL A 38 -4.66 10.33 3.28
C VAL A 38 -5.24 11.15 4.44
N ALA A 39 -4.86 10.83 5.69
CA ALA A 39 -5.29 11.60 6.85
C ALA A 39 -4.73 13.04 6.83
N PHE A 40 -3.52 13.24 6.32
CA PHE A 40 -2.94 14.56 6.09
C PHE A 40 -3.70 15.33 5.01
N PHE A 41 -4.02 14.69 3.87
CA PHE A 41 -4.78 15.32 2.79
C PHE A 41 -6.17 15.76 3.25
N GLN A 42 -6.85 14.96 4.09
CA GLN A 42 -8.13 15.38 4.67
C GLN A 42 -7.98 16.69 5.44
N LYS A 43 -7.00 16.79 6.34
CA LYS A 43 -6.77 18.01 7.12
C LYS A 43 -6.46 19.21 6.24
N LEU A 44 -5.67 19.01 5.19
CA LEU A 44 -5.30 20.08 4.26
C LEU A 44 -6.52 20.52 3.44
N LEU A 45 -7.34 19.58 2.97
CA LEU A 45 -8.58 19.91 2.26
C LEU A 45 -9.56 20.67 3.15
N ASP A 46 -9.71 20.26 4.41
CA ASP A 46 -10.59 20.94 5.38
C ASP A 46 -10.16 22.39 5.62
N GLN A 47 -8.85 22.66 5.66
CA GLN A 47 -8.29 23.99 5.85
C GLN A 47 -8.49 24.91 4.64
N HIS A 48 -8.42 24.35 3.43
CA HIS A 48 -8.45 25.13 2.18
C HIS A 48 -9.84 25.22 1.53
N SER A 49 -10.71 24.24 1.77
CA SER A 49 -12.05 24.19 1.19
C SER A 49 -12.94 25.43 1.46
N PRO A 50 -12.83 26.18 2.58
CA PRO A 50 -13.61 27.41 2.76
C PRO A 50 -13.25 28.52 1.77
N ARG A 51 -12.04 28.49 1.18
CA ARG A 51 -11.58 29.47 0.18
C ARG A 51 -12.07 29.13 -1.23
N ALA A 52 -12.53 27.91 -1.46
CA ALA A 52 -13.09 27.44 -2.72
C ALA A 52 -14.49 28.03 -2.96
N THR A 53 -14.56 29.20 -3.58
CA THR A 53 -15.81 29.95 -3.76
C THR A 53 -16.51 29.64 -5.09
N SER A 54 -15.75 29.34 -6.15
CA SER A 54 -16.31 29.05 -7.47
C SER A 54 -17.00 27.68 -7.50
N LEU A 55 -17.95 27.51 -8.43
CA LEU A 55 -18.63 26.24 -8.62
C LEU A 55 -17.66 25.11 -8.99
N ASP A 56 -16.64 25.42 -9.79
CA ASP A 56 -15.67 24.42 -10.24
C ASP A 56 -14.70 24.02 -9.13
N ASP A 57 -14.31 24.95 -8.25
CA ASP A 57 -13.50 24.61 -7.07
C ASP A 57 -14.28 23.71 -6.12
N LYS A 58 -15.58 23.99 -5.90
CA LYS A 58 -16.44 23.14 -5.07
C LYS A 58 -16.57 21.72 -5.62
N LYS A 59 -16.64 21.56 -6.95
CA LYS A 59 -16.61 20.23 -7.58
C LYS A 59 -15.28 19.53 -7.34
N LYS A 60 -14.15 20.23 -7.46
CA LYS A 60 -12.82 19.66 -7.17
C LYS A 60 -12.70 19.25 -5.70
N VAL A 61 -13.13 20.08 -4.76
CA VAL A 61 -13.17 19.74 -3.33
C VAL A 61 -13.97 18.46 -3.11
N SER A 62 -15.17 18.35 -3.68
CA SER A 62 -16.00 17.15 -3.58
C SER A 62 -15.32 15.92 -4.18
N HIS A 63 -14.67 16.06 -5.34
CA HIS A 63 -13.89 14.99 -5.96
C HIS A 63 -12.76 14.49 -5.05
N PHE A 64 -11.94 15.39 -4.51
CA PHE A 64 -10.86 15.03 -3.59
C PHE A 64 -11.40 14.40 -2.31
N GLN A 65 -12.49 14.94 -1.74
CA GLN A 65 -13.12 14.37 -0.55
C GLN A 65 -13.57 12.92 -0.77
N ASN A 66 -14.18 12.62 -1.93
CA ASN A 66 -14.59 11.27 -2.28
C ASN A 66 -13.39 10.31 -2.41
N MET A 67 -12.32 10.76 -3.05
CA MET A 67 -11.09 9.96 -3.21
C MET A 67 -10.38 9.70 -1.87
N ILE A 68 -10.26 10.72 -1.02
CA ILE A 68 -9.69 10.59 0.33
C ILE A 68 -10.51 9.56 1.14
N THR A 69 -11.84 9.65 1.07
CA THR A 69 -12.74 8.71 1.76
C THR A 69 -12.58 7.29 1.23
N TYR A 70 -12.53 7.12 -0.09
CA TYR A 70 -12.37 5.81 -0.73
C TYR A 70 -11.02 5.15 -0.40
N TYR A 71 -9.92 5.88 -0.57
CA TYR A 71 -8.58 5.38 -0.27
C TYR A 71 -8.41 5.09 1.22
N GLY A 72 -8.82 6.03 2.06
CA GLY A 72 -8.68 5.96 3.51
C GLY A 72 -9.66 5.00 4.19
N GLY A 73 -10.82 4.73 3.60
CA GLY A 73 -11.85 3.88 4.22
C GLY A 73 -11.79 2.41 3.81
N GLU A 74 -11.38 2.12 2.58
CA GLU A 74 -11.59 0.79 2.01
C GLU A 74 -10.37 0.24 1.25
N LEU A 75 -9.85 1.00 0.28
CA LEU A 75 -8.88 0.44 -0.66
C LEU A 75 -7.55 0.09 0.00
N ILE A 76 -6.95 1.01 0.77
CA ILE A 76 -5.65 0.77 1.41
C ILE A 76 -5.75 -0.36 2.45
N ASP A 77 -6.87 -0.45 3.19
CA ASP A 77 -7.07 -1.54 4.16
C ASP A 77 -7.23 -2.89 3.47
N THR A 78 -7.91 -2.92 2.33
CA THR A 78 -8.08 -4.12 1.51
C THR A 78 -6.73 -4.61 1.00
N LEU A 79 -5.91 -3.72 0.43
CA LEU A 79 -4.54 -4.04 -0.02
C LEU A 79 -3.67 -4.54 1.14
N ARG A 80 -3.71 -3.85 2.29
CA ARG A 80 -3.01 -4.26 3.51
C ARG A 80 -3.43 -5.65 3.98
N LYS A 81 -4.73 -5.96 3.94
CA LYS A 81 -5.27 -7.27 4.30
C LYS A 81 -4.78 -8.35 3.33
N LYS A 82 -4.77 -8.10 2.02
CA LYS A 82 -4.23 -9.01 1.01
C LYS A 82 -2.77 -9.36 1.28
N ILE A 83 -1.92 -8.35 1.56
CA ILE A 83 -0.51 -8.58 1.89
C ILE A 83 -0.37 -9.44 3.15
N LYS A 84 -1.13 -9.14 4.22
CA LYS A 84 -1.08 -9.94 5.46
C LYS A 84 -1.50 -11.39 5.24
N ILE A 85 -2.52 -11.63 4.43
CA ILE A 85 -2.96 -12.99 4.08
C ILE A 85 -1.86 -13.71 3.30
N HIS A 86 -1.24 -13.02 2.34
CA HIS A 86 -0.15 -13.57 1.55
C HIS A 86 1.09 -13.92 2.40
N GLU A 87 1.45 -13.07 3.36
CA GLU A 87 2.52 -13.34 4.33
C GLU A 87 2.20 -14.51 5.26
N HIS A 88 0.92 -14.66 5.65
CA HIS A 88 0.51 -15.84 6.42
C HIS A 88 0.66 -17.13 5.61
N LYS A 89 0.26 -17.12 4.33
CA LYS A 89 0.49 -18.25 3.41
C LYS A 89 1.99 -18.58 3.30
N LEU A 90 2.85 -17.58 3.21
CA LEU A 90 4.31 -17.79 3.19
C LEU A 90 4.78 -18.52 4.45
N ALA A 91 4.37 -18.02 5.63
CA ALA A 91 4.76 -18.61 6.90
C ALA A 91 4.32 -20.07 7.02
N ASP A 92 3.11 -20.41 6.57
CA ASP A 92 2.61 -21.79 6.62
C ASP A 92 3.37 -22.70 5.63
N ARG A 93 3.68 -22.21 4.43
CA ARG A 93 4.50 -22.95 3.45
C ARG A 93 5.90 -23.25 3.97
N LEU A 94 6.52 -22.30 4.66
CA LEU A 94 7.83 -22.49 5.30
C LEU A 94 7.78 -23.53 6.42
N LYS A 95 6.67 -23.65 7.17
CA LYS A 95 6.48 -24.72 8.16
C LYS A 95 6.29 -26.09 7.51
N GLU A 96 5.55 -26.14 6.40
CA GLU A 96 5.23 -27.38 5.67
C GLU A 96 6.36 -27.86 4.74
N LEU A 97 7.46 -27.10 4.62
CA LEU A 97 8.60 -27.37 3.73
C LEU A 97 8.22 -27.44 2.24
N LYS A 98 7.12 -26.80 1.84
CA LYS A 98 6.68 -26.69 0.45
C LYS A 98 7.37 -25.49 -0.20
N THR A 99 8.59 -25.69 -0.71
CA THR A 99 9.43 -24.60 -1.25
C THR A 99 9.27 -24.34 -2.75
N THR A 100 8.56 -25.20 -3.49
CA THR A 100 8.40 -25.10 -4.95
C THR A 100 6.93 -25.15 -5.32
N ASP A 101 6.21 -24.05 -5.09
CA ASP A 101 4.83 -23.90 -5.52
C ASP A 101 4.70 -22.69 -6.45
N SER A 102 4.60 -22.96 -7.75
CA SER A 102 4.44 -21.94 -8.79
C SER A 102 3.20 -21.06 -8.57
N GLU A 103 2.14 -21.59 -7.94
CA GLU A 103 0.93 -20.82 -7.65
C GLU A 103 1.24 -19.67 -6.68
N TYR A 104 2.03 -19.93 -5.63
CA TYR A 104 2.42 -18.89 -4.68
C TYR A 104 3.26 -17.78 -5.33
N TYR A 105 4.19 -18.16 -6.21
CA TYR A 105 5.01 -17.19 -6.94
C TYR A 105 4.16 -16.31 -7.86
N GLN A 106 3.17 -16.89 -8.53
CA GLN A 106 2.23 -16.17 -9.36
C GLN A 106 1.36 -15.22 -8.52
N GLU A 107 0.75 -15.71 -7.43
CA GLU A 107 -0.03 -14.88 -6.50
C GLU A 107 0.78 -13.69 -5.96
N HIS A 108 2.06 -13.91 -5.65
CA HIS A 108 2.96 -12.83 -5.21
C HIS A 108 3.11 -11.78 -6.31
N GLY A 109 3.42 -12.21 -7.54
CA GLY A 109 3.59 -11.32 -8.69
C GLY A 109 2.34 -10.47 -8.95
N GLU A 110 1.16 -11.09 -8.99
CA GLU A 110 -0.12 -10.41 -9.18
C GLU A 110 -0.39 -9.37 -8.09
N LEU A 111 -0.09 -9.71 -6.82
CA LEU A 111 -0.23 -8.77 -5.71
C LEU A 111 0.74 -7.58 -5.82
N MET A 112 1.99 -7.82 -6.22
CA MET A 112 2.97 -6.75 -6.44
C MET A 112 2.54 -5.82 -7.58
N GLU A 113 2.00 -6.37 -8.66
CA GLU A 113 1.46 -5.58 -9.77
C GLU A 113 0.27 -4.73 -9.34
N GLU A 114 -0.66 -5.29 -8.56
CA GLU A 114 -1.81 -4.57 -8.01
C GLU A 114 -1.35 -3.38 -7.14
N LEU A 115 -0.39 -3.60 -6.25
CA LEU A 115 0.19 -2.57 -5.38
C LEU A 115 0.93 -1.49 -6.18
N GLY A 116 1.71 -1.90 -7.18
CA GLY A 116 2.41 -0.99 -8.08
C GLY A 116 1.47 -0.13 -8.93
N ALA A 117 0.37 -0.71 -9.41
CA ALA A 117 -0.68 0.02 -10.13
C ALA A 117 -1.34 1.06 -9.22
N PHE A 118 -1.73 0.66 -8.01
CA PHE A 118 -2.31 1.60 -7.04
C PHE A 118 -1.33 2.71 -6.67
N MET A 119 -0.05 2.42 -6.44
CA MET A 119 0.97 3.42 -6.13
C MET A 119 1.07 4.50 -7.21
N LYS A 120 1.03 4.11 -8.50
CA LYS A 120 1.02 5.07 -9.62
C LYS A 120 -0.21 5.97 -9.58
N THR A 121 -1.40 5.39 -9.43
CA THR A 121 -2.65 6.14 -9.32
C THR A 121 -2.65 7.09 -8.12
N PHE A 122 -2.18 6.62 -6.97
CA PHE A 122 -2.10 7.41 -5.74
C PHE A 122 -1.13 8.58 -5.87
N ASN A 123 0.01 8.39 -6.54
CA ASN A 123 0.97 9.46 -6.82
C ASN A 123 0.42 10.51 -7.78
N SER A 124 -0.33 10.12 -8.81
CA SER A 124 -1.03 11.08 -9.69
C SER A 124 -2.06 11.89 -8.91
N PHE A 125 -2.90 11.21 -8.11
CA PHE A 125 -3.85 11.87 -7.20
C PHE A 125 -3.16 12.88 -6.28
N LYS A 126 -2.02 12.51 -5.68
CA LYS A 126 -1.23 13.39 -4.80
C LYS A 126 -0.75 14.64 -5.55
N SER A 127 -0.23 14.48 -6.77
CA SER A 127 0.20 15.59 -7.61
C SER A 127 -0.94 16.56 -7.93
N ASP A 128 -2.09 16.01 -8.34
CA ASP A 128 -3.28 16.81 -8.68
C ASP A 128 -3.83 17.53 -7.45
N PHE A 129 -3.82 16.85 -6.30
CA PHE A 129 -4.25 17.41 -5.02
C PHE A 129 -3.39 18.59 -4.59
N PHE A 130 -2.06 18.46 -4.59
CA PHE A 130 -1.18 19.57 -4.22
C PHE A 130 -1.27 20.74 -5.20
N THR A 131 -1.39 20.46 -6.51
CA THR A 131 -1.62 21.51 -7.51
C THR A 131 -2.90 22.28 -7.22
N PHE A 132 -3.98 21.60 -6.81
CA PHE A 132 -5.21 22.28 -6.40
C PHE A 132 -5.01 23.11 -5.13
N ILE A 133 -4.36 22.57 -4.11
CA ILE A 133 -4.12 23.30 -2.86
C ILE A 133 -3.30 24.57 -3.11
N ASP A 134 -2.23 24.48 -3.91
CA ASP A 134 -1.36 25.62 -4.24
C ASP A 134 -2.10 26.73 -5.00
N LEU A 135 -3.07 26.39 -5.84
CA LEU A 135 -3.92 27.37 -6.54
C LEU A 135 -4.96 28.04 -5.63
N THR A 136 -5.23 27.46 -4.46
CA THR A 136 -6.19 27.98 -3.47
C THR A 136 -5.52 28.67 -2.27
N LEU A 137 -4.18 28.70 -2.23
CA LEU A 137 -3.39 29.49 -1.28
C LEU A 137 -3.53 30.98 -1.56
#